data_AF-A0AAU5Z1P6-F1
#
_entry.id   AF-A0AAU5Z1P6-F1
#
_cell.length_a   1.000
_cell.length_b   1.000
_cell.length_c   1.000
_cell.angle_alpha   90.00
_cell.angle_beta   90.00
_cell.angle_gamma   90.00
#
_symmetry.space_group_name_H-M   'P 1'
#
loop_
_entity.id
_entity.type
_entity.pdbx_description
1 polymer ?
#
loop_
_entity_poly.entity_id
_entity_poly.type
_entity_poly.pdbx_seq_one_letter_code
_entity_poly.pdbx_strand_id
1 'polypeptide(L)' 'MRFSELFGIGTAFGHSGDSPDHTSLLIVIPAKKVSVSVLLADGNRNVDHAMAELTKALQPLLN' A
#
# COMPACT_ATOMS: atom_id res chain seq x y z
N MET A 1 -2.97 4.15 10.96
CA MET A 1 -3.01 5.46 10.28
C MET A 1 -4.02 5.40 9.13
N ARG A 2 -4.68 6.52 8.79
CA ARG A 2 -5.58 6.62 7.61
C ARG A 2 -4.74 7.02 6.40
N PHE A 3 -4.67 6.15 5.38
CA PHE A 3 -3.92 6.36 4.13
C PHE A 3 -4.83 6.79 2.97
N SER A 4 -6.02 7.32 3.29
CA SER A 4 -7.03 7.61 2.28
C SER A 4 -6.47 8.46 1.12
N GLU A 5 -6.82 8.07 -0.10
CA GLU A 5 -6.53 8.74 -1.38
C GLU A 5 -5.14 8.54 -1.98
N LEU A 6 -4.15 8.04 -1.24
CA LEU A 6 -2.81 7.75 -1.81
C LEU A 6 -2.86 6.68 -2.93
N PHE A 7 -3.79 5.72 -2.84
CA PHE A 7 -3.78 4.53 -3.71
C PHE A 7 -4.98 4.44 -4.66
N GLY A 8 -5.82 5.46 -4.76
CA GLY A 8 -6.83 5.62 -5.82
C GLY A 8 -8.00 4.61 -5.90
N ILE A 9 -8.03 3.53 -5.10
CA ILE A 9 -9.08 2.48 -5.18
C ILE A 9 -10.06 2.46 -4.00
N GLY A 10 -9.97 3.44 -3.10
CA GLY A 10 -10.84 3.60 -1.94
C GLY A 10 -10.10 4.01 -0.67
N THR A 11 -10.85 4.17 0.42
CA THR A 11 -10.29 4.48 1.73
C THR A 11 -9.46 3.30 2.24
N ALA A 12 -8.16 3.54 2.44
CA ALA A 12 -7.21 2.58 2.97
C ALA A 12 -6.89 2.87 4.45
N PHE A 13 -6.79 1.81 5.25
CA PHE A 13 -6.38 1.85 6.64
C PHE A 13 -5.19 0.93 6.86
N GLY A 14 -4.20 1.34 7.65
CA GLY A 14 -3.00 0.52 7.76
C GLY A 14 -1.89 1.08 8.64
N HIS A 15 -0.71 0.51 8.44
CA HIS A 15 0.55 0.89 9.08
C HIS A 15 1.68 0.91 8.04
N SER A 16 2.55 1.90 8.14
CA SER A 16 3.84 1.95 7.46
C SER A 16 4.94 1.88 8.50
N GLY A 17 6.07 1.27 8.12
CA GLY A 17 7.29 1.26 8.91
C GLY A 17 8.46 1.55 8.00
N ASP A 18 9.34 2.45 8.44
CA ASP A 18 10.57 2.75 7.73
C ASP A 18 11.76 2.51 8.67
N SER A 19 12.78 1.83 8.16
CA SER A 19 13.99 1.47 8.86
C SER A 19 15.16 1.51 7.87
N PRO A 20 16.42 1.60 8.33
CA PRO A 20 17.57 1.70 7.42
C PRO A 20 17.73 0.52 6.47
N ASP A 21 17.26 -0.66 6.88
CA ASP A 21 17.40 -1.93 6.17
C ASP A 21 16.13 -2.32 5.39
N HIS A 22 14.97 -1.77 5.75
CA HIS A 22 13.71 -2.11 5.10
C HIS A 22 12.65 -1.02 5.22
N THR A 23 11.76 -0.99 4.23
CA THR A 23 10.51 -0.21 4.28
C THR A 23 9.34 -1.17 4.14
N SER A 24 8.31 -1.01 4.99
CA SER A 24 7.12 -1.83 5.03
C SER A 24 5.84 -1.00 4.93
N LEU A 25 4.84 -1.55 4.26
CA LEU A 25 3.49 -1.02 4.24
C LEU A 25 2.48 -2.17 4.30
N LEU A 26 1.53 -2.06 5.21
CA LEU A 26 0.36 -2.94 5.30
C LEU A 26 -0.89 -2.08 5.28
N ILE A 27 -1.76 -2.29 4.29
CA ILE A 27 -3.06 -1.61 4.18
C ILE A 27 -4.21 -2.58 3.93
N VAL A 28 -5.40 -2.18 4.38
CA VAL A 28 -6.68 -2.84 4.11
C VAL A 28 -7.62 -1.83 3.47
N ILE A 29 -8.35 -2.28 2.44
CA ILE A 29 -9.32 -1.48 1.68
C ILE A 29 -10.68 -2.18 1.79
N PRO A 30 -11.47 -1.89 2.84
CA PRO A 30 -12.67 -2.67 3.18
C PRO A 30 -13.69 -2.73 2.05
N ALA A 31 -13.90 -1.62 1.34
CA ALA A 31 -14.83 -1.54 0.21
C ALA A 31 -14.49 -2.51 -0.93
N LYS A 32 -13.24 -2.95 -1.03
CA LYS A 32 -12.74 -3.88 -2.04
C LYS A 32 -12.46 -5.28 -1.50
N LYS A 33 -12.66 -5.52 -0.20
CA LYS A 33 -12.32 -6.78 0.49
C LYS A 33 -10.87 -7.22 0.23
N VAL A 34 -9.95 -6.26 0.17
CA VAL A 34 -8.54 -6.48 -0.20
C VAL A 34 -7.63 -6.00 0.91
N SER A 35 -6.56 -6.76 1.13
CA SER A 35 -5.41 -6.40 1.95
C SER A 35 -4.16 -6.45 1.08
N VAL A 36 -3.26 -5.47 1.25
CA VAL A 36 -1.99 -5.39 0.54
C VAL A 36 -0.87 -5.22 1.55
N SER A 37 0.18 -6.03 1.39
CA SER A 37 1.41 -5.94 2.16
C SER A 37 2.59 -5.83 1.21
N VAL A 38 3.43 -4.81 1.41
CA VAL A 38 4.67 -4.61 0.67
C VAL A 38 5.81 -4.50 1.66
N LEU A 39 6.87 -5.24 1.38
CA LEU A 39 8.13 -5.20 2.11
C LEU A 39 9.25 -5.01 1.09
N LEU A 40 9.98 -3.91 1.21
CA LEU A 40 11.19 -3.65 0.45
C LEU A 40 12.38 -3.91 1.36
N ALA A 41 13.26 -4.84 0.98
CA ALA A 41 14.53 -5.11 1.66
C ALA A 41 15.59 -4.03 1.32
N ASP A 42 15.14 -2.78 1.29
CA ASP A 42 15.92 -1.58 1.01
C ASP A 42 15.17 -0.42 1.67
N GLY A 43 15.76 0.12 2.75
CA GLY A 43 15.17 1.17 3.57
C GLY A 43 15.18 2.55 2.91
N ASN A 44 14.49 3.53 3.51
CA ASN A 44 14.37 4.90 3.00
C ASN A 44 13.80 4.99 1.57
N ARG A 45 13.09 3.96 1.09
CA ARG A 45 12.47 3.95 -0.24
C ARG A 45 11.05 4.52 -0.15
N ASN A 46 10.66 5.24 -1.21
CA ASN A 46 9.29 5.69 -1.35
C ASN A 46 8.38 4.50 -1.73
N VAL A 47 7.88 3.79 -0.71
CA VAL A 47 6.97 2.64 -0.85
C VAL A 47 5.62 3.05 -1.44
N ASP A 48 5.22 4.31 -1.31
CA ASP A 48 3.93 4.80 -1.80
C ASP A 48 3.83 4.69 -3.32
N HIS A 49 4.93 4.97 -4.05
CA HIS A 49 4.96 4.85 -5.51
C HIS A 49 4.79 3.39 -5.96
N ALA A 50 5.55 2.45 -5.37
CA ALA A 50 5.42 1.03 -5.68
C ALA A 50 4.00 0.52 -5.40
N MET A 51 3.39 1.03 -4.34
CA MET A 51 2.02 0.70 -3.95
C MET A 51 0.96 1.31 -4.86
N ALA A 52 1.14 2.54 -5.33
CA ALA A 52 0.24 3.15 -6.31
C ALA A 52 0.21 2.33 -7.61
N GLU A 53 1.38 1.91 -8.12
CA GLU A 53 1.48 1.08 -9.32
C GLU A 53 0.90 -0.32 -9.12
N LEU A 54 1.19 -0.98 -7.98
CA LEU A 54 0.59 -2.26 -7.66
C LEU A 54 -0.94 -2.17 -7.60
N THR A 55 -1.44 -1.12 -6.96
CA THR A 55 -2.87 -0.91 -6.78
C THR A 55 -3.59 -0.64 -8.10
N LYS A 56 -2.98 0.15 -8.99
CA LYS A 56 -3.43 0.37 -10.36
C LYS A 56 -3.47 -0.94 -11.17
N ALA A 57 -2.45 -1.78 -11.04
CA ALA A 57 -2.39 -3.09 -11.70
C ALA A 57 -3.47 -4.06 -11.17
N LEU A 58 -3.81 -3.99 -9.88
CA LEU A 58 -4.84 -4.83 -9.26
C LEU A 58 -6.26 -4.35 -9.58
N GLN A 59 -6.46 -3.07 -9.89
CA GLN A 59 -7.78 -2.47 -10.07
C GLN A 59 -8.73 -3.26 -10.98
N PRO A 60 -8.32 -3.82 -12.15
CA PRO A 60 -9.20 -4.61 -13.01
C PRO A 60 -9.70 -5.93 -12.38
N LEU A 61 -8.97 -6.46 -11.38
CA LEU A 61 -9.25 -7.73 -10.72
C LEU A 61 -10.18 -7.57 -9.50
N LEU A 62 -10.38 -6.34 -9.03
CA LEU A 62 -11.08 -6.01 -7.78
C LEU A 62 -12.47 -5.39 -8.04
N ASN A 63 -13.07 -5.78 -9.18
CA ASN A 63 -14.45 -5.42 -9.54
C ASN A 63 -15.46 -6.12 -8.65
#